data_AF-A0A657PPK7-F1
#
_entry.id   AF-A0A657PPK7-F1
#
_cell.length_a   1.000
_cell.length_b   1.000
_cell.length_c   1.000
_cell.angle_alpha   90.00
_cell.angle_beta   90.00
_cell.angle_gamma   90.00
#
_symmetry.space_group_name_H-M   'P 1'
#
loop_
_entity.id
_entity.type
_entity.pdbx_description
1 polymer ?
#
loop_
_entity_poly.entity_id
_entity_poly.type
_entity_poly.pdbx_seq_one_letter_code
_entity_poly.pdbx_strand_id
1 'polypeptide(L)' 'MDNLWLQIGAAVVFGMMLFFIYPNAKHWMKNAPKAQQGDWMAALLPLAAVVGFVILLIFLVR' A
#
# COMPACT_ATOMS: atom_id res chain seq x y z
N MET A 1 -24.74 5.87 -13.17
CA MET A 1 -24.94 5.22 -11.86
C MET A 1 -26.08 5.96 -11.19
N ASP A 2 -27.32 5.75 -11.64
CA ASP A 2 -28.39 6.75 -11.41
C ASP A 2 -29.43 6.26 -10.39
N ASN A 3 -29.24 5.04 -9.87
CA ASN A 3 -30.12 4.44 -8.88
C ASN A 3 -29.65 4.79 -7.47
N LEU A 4 -30.34 5.75 -6.84
CA LEU A 4 -30.07 6.23 -5.48
C LEU A 4 -30.03 5.08 -4.46
N TRP A 5 -30.92 4.10 -4.56
CA TRP A 5 -30.97 2.96 -3.64
C TRP A 5 -29.74 2.07 -3.73
N LEU A 6 -29.20 1.88 -4.94
CA LEU A 6 -27.97 1.13 -5.14
C LEU A 6 -26.75 1.87 -4.57
N GLN A 7 -26.70 3.20 -4.73
CA GLN A 7 -25.62 4.01 -4.14
C GLN A 7 -25.64 3.95 -2.61
N ILE A 8 -26.82 4.05 -1.99
CA ILE A 8 -26.99 3.94 -0.54
C ILE A 8 -26.57 2.53 -0.08
N GLY A 9 -27.02 1.48 -0.78
CA GLY A 9 -26.63 0.10 -0.49
C GLY A 9 -25.11 -0.10 -0.58
N ALA A 10 -24.48 0.40 -1.64
CA ALA A 10 -23.03 0.33 -1.81
C ALA A 10 -22.28 1.11 -0.71
N ALA A 11 -22.74 2.31 -0.36
CA ALA A 11 -22.16 3.11 0.72
C ALA A 11 -22.22 2.39 2.07
N VAL A 12 -23.34 1.73 2.37
CA VAL A 12 -23.49 0.91 3.59
C VAL A 12 -22.53 -0.28 3.57
N VAL A 13 -22.40 -0.99 2.44
CA VAL A 13 -21.48 -2.12 2.30
C VAL A 13 -20.02 -1.68 2.47
N PHE A 14 -19.61 -0.60 1.81
CA PHE A 14 -18.25 -0.06 1.96
C PHE A 14 -18.00 0.46 3.38
N GLY A 15 -18.98 1.13 3.99
CA GLY A 15 -18.90 1.57 5.38
C GLY A 15 -18.73 0.40 6.35
N MET A 16 -19.50 -0.68 6.17
CA MET A 16 -19.36 -1.90 6.97
C MET A 16 -18.02 -2.59 6.73
N MET A 17 -17.54 -2.66 5.49
CA MET A 17 -16.22 -3.22 5.17
C MET A 17 -15.11 -2.47 5.92
N LEU A 18 -15.13 -1.14 5.89
CA LEU A 18 -14.18 -0.32 6.65
C LEU A 18 -14.32 -0.54 8.16
N PHE A 19 -15.55 -0.62 8.67
CA PHE A 19 -15.80 -0.91 10.09
C PHE A 19 -15.22 -2.27 10.54
N PHE A 20 -15.38 -3.32 9.72
CA PHE A 20 -14.83 -4.65 10.01
C PHE A 20 -13.31 -4.70 9.91
N ILE A 21 -12.71 -3.98 8.95
CA ILE A 21 -11.24 -3.96 8.77
C ILE A 21 -10.57 -3.05 9.81
N TYR A 22 -11.25 -2.00 10.25
CA TYR A 22 -10.74 -1.00 11.19
C TYR A 22 -10.05 -1.55 12.45
N PRO A 23 -10.61 -2.53 13.22
CA PRO A 23 -9.95 -3.03 14.42
C PRO A 23 -8.59 -3.69 14.10
N ASN A 24 -8.52 -4.49 13.04
CA ASN A 24 -7.29 -5.17 12.64
C ASN A 24 -6.27 -4.17 12.08
N ALA A 25 -6.71 -3.23 11.24
CA ALA A 25 -5.86 -2.16 10.74
C ALA A 25 -5.30 -1.32 11.89
N LYS A 26 -6.13 -0.95 12.88
CA LYS A 26 -5.70 -0.22 14.07
C LYS A 26 -4.74 -1.04 14.93
N HIS A 27 -4.97 -2.34 15.07
CA HIS A 27 -4.06 -3.24 15.78
C HIS A 27 -2.69 -3.29 15.08
N TRP A 28 -2.67 -3.45 13.76
CA TRP A 28 -1.42 -3.45 12.99
C TRP A 28 -0.71 -2.11 13.02
N MET A 29 -1.42 -0.98 12.92
CA MET A 29 -0.79 0.34 13.03
C MET A 29 -0.16 0.58 14.40
N LYS A 30 -0.78 0.09 15.48
CA LYS A 30 -0.26 0.24 16.85
C LYS A 30 0.87 -0.73 17.18
N ASN A 31 0.81 -1.94 16.64
CA ASN A 31 1.74 -3.03 16.95
C ASN A 31 2.71 -3.32 15.80
N ALA A 32 2.74 -2.47 14.76
CA ALA A 32 3.69 -2.61 13.66
C ALA A 32 5.11 -2.60 14.25
N PRO A 33 5.99 -3.51 13.79
CA PRO A 33 7.39 -3.46 14.16
C PRO A 33 7.91 -2.07 13.77
N LYS A 34 8.42 -1.33 14.77
CA LYS A 34 9.04 -0.04 14.51
C LYS A 34 10.25 -0.28 13.62
N ALA A 35 10.43 0.60 12.64
CA ALA A 35 11.62 0.57 11.80
C ALA A 35 12.87 0.56 12.68
N GLN A 36 13.63 -0.53 12.60
CA GLN A 36 14.87 -0.71 13.34
C GLN A 36 16.02 -0.05 12.57
N GLN A 37 17.12 0.18 13.27
CA GLN A 37 18.34 0.65 12.64
C GLN A 37 18.79 -0.41 11.62
N GLY A 38 18.76 -0.06 10.33
CA GLY A 38 19.08 -0.96 9.23
C GLY A 38 17.93 -1.23 8.26
N ASP A 39 16.66 -1.03 8.67
CA ASP A 39 15.51 -1.25 7.77
C ASP A 39 15.53 -0.29 6.57
N TRP A 40 15.95 0.95 6.80
CA TRP A 40 16.16 1.94 5.74
C TRP A 40 17.29 1.55 4.78
N MET A 41 18.34 0.90 5.30
CA MET A 41 19.43 0.38 4.48
C MET A 41 18.97 -0.84 3.68
N ALA A 42 18.18 -1.72 4.29
CA ALA A 42 17.60 -2.88 3.64
C ALA A 42 16.61 -2.48 2.53
N ALA A 43 15.83 -1.42 2.72
CA ALA A 43 14.94 -0.86 1.70
C ALA A 43 15.72 -0.20 0.53
N LEU A 44 16.92 0.31 0.79
CA LEU A 44 17.75 0.94 -0.24
C LEU A 44 18.18 -0.07 -1.31
N LEU A 45 18.51 -1.30 -0.95
CA LEU A 45 18.98 -2.33 -1.89
C LEU A 45 17.98 -2.64 -3.03
N PRO A 46 16.70 -2.98 -2.76
CA PRO A 46 15.72 -3.22 -3.83
C PRO A 46 15.40 -1.94 -4.62
N LEU A 47 15.36 -0.77 -3.97
CA LEU A 47 15.15 0.51 -4.67
C LEU A 47 16.30 0.82 -5.63
N ALA A 48 17.54 0.65 -5.18
CA ALA A 48 18.73 0.83 -6.00
C ALA A 48 18.79 -0.18 -7.13
N ALA A 49 18.37 -1.44 -6.90
CA ALA A 49 18.27 -2.45 -7.94
C ALA A 49 17.27 -2.07 -9.05
N VAL A 50 16.09 -1.55 -8.68
CA VAL A 50 15.09 -1.07 -9.64
C VAL A 50 15.64 0.11 -10.44
N VAL A 51 16.23 1.11 -9.78
CA VAL A 51 16.83 2.28 -10.46
C VAL A 51 17.96 1.84 -11.39
N GLY A 52 18.86 0.97 -10.93
CA GLY A 52 19.96 0.43 -11.72
C GLY A 52 19.47 -0.37 -12.93
N PHE A 53 18.41 -1.16 -12.76
CA PHE A 53 17.78 -1.89 -13.86
C PHE A 53 17.21 -0.94 -14.93
N VAL A 54 16.49 0.10 -14.53
CA VAL A 54 15.97 1.12 -15.46
C VAL A 54 17.11 1.81 -16.21
N ILE A 55 18.19 2.17 -15.51
CA ILE A 55 19.39 2.78 -16.13
C ILE A 55 20.03 1.83 -17.15
N LEU A 56 20.18 0.55 -16.83
CA LEU A 56 20.70 -0.47 -17.74
C LEU A 56 19.84 -0.54 -19.01
N LEU A 57 18.52 -0.57 -18.89
CA LEU A 57 17.61 -0.59 -20.04
C LEU A 57 17.78 0.66 -20.92
N ILE A 58 17.96 1.84 -20.32
CA ILE A 58 18.23 3.08 -21.06
C ILE A 58 19.53 2.96 -21.86
N PHE A 59 20.58 2.38 -21.29
CA PHE A 59 21.84 2.17 -22.00
C PHE A 59 21.74 1.13 -23.13
N LEU A 60 20.88 0.12 -23.00
CA LEU A 60 20.73 -0.93 -23.98
C LEU A 60 19.92 -0.49 -25.22
N VAL A 61 19.08 0.54 -25.07
CA VAL A 61 18.18 1.04 -26.12
C VAL A 61 18.68 2.34 -26.78
N ARG A 62 19.66 3.02 -26.16
CA ARG A 62 20.36 4.16 -26.78
C ARG A 62 21.42 3.70 -27.76
#